data_AF-A0A8S2FQ09-F1
#
_entry.id   AF-A0A8S2FQ09-F1
#
_cell.length_a   1.000
_cell.length_b   1.000
_cell.length_c   1.000
_cell.angle_alpha   90.00
_cell.angle_beta   90.00
_cell.angle_gamma   90.00
#
_symmetry.space_group_name_H-M   'P 1'
#
loop_
_entity.id
_entity.type
_entity.pdbx_description
1 polymer ?
#
loop_
_entity_poly.entity_id
_entity_poly.type
_entity_poly.pdbx_seq_one_letter_code
_entity_poly.pdbx_strand_id
1 'polypeptide(L)'
;MPVLKDMNVTLDQIGNSKTSKSSALKKTEWHLGIRSQSKPHDIMNEVFKAMKNLGMEWKYSNNSMYSLRARRKAVHSDRYVKLGIQLYQVDNRSYLLDFRNLNVNDQVNH
;
A
#
# COMPACT_ATOMS: atom_id res chain seq x y z
N MET A 1 32.81 -40.46 14.34
CA MET A 1 32.07 -39.21 14.11
C MET A 1 31.02 -39.46 13.03
N PRO A 2 29.74 -39.72 13.37
CA PRO A 2 28.67 -39.91 12.40
C PRO A 2 27.88 -38.60 12.15
N VAL A 3 27.35 -38.50 10.93
CA VAL A 3 26.63 -37.37 10.32
C VAL A 3 25.21 -37.27 10.88
N LEU A 4 24.78 -36.08 11.29
CA LEU A 4 23.38 -35.79 11.65
C LEU A 4 22.58 -35.46 10.37
N LYS A 5 21.52 -36.23 10.13
CA LYS A 5 20.44 -35.89 9.20
C LYS A 5 19.32 -35.27 10.02
N ASP A 6 18.92 -34.06 9.65
CA ASP A 6 17.77 -33.37 10.23
C ASP A 6 16.48 -34.14 9.92
N MET A 7 15.90 -34.77 10.95
CA MET A 7 14.54 -35.31 10.90
C MET A 7 13.62 -34.32 11.60
N ASN A 8 12.86 -33.58 10.79
CA ASN A 8 11.84 -32.65 11.24
C ASN A 8 10.48 -33.35 11.17
N VAL A 9 10.00 -33.90 12.29
CA VAL A 9 8.57 -34.23 12.50
C VAL A 9 8.29 -34.19 14.00
N THR A 10 7.43 -33.27 14.44
CA THR A 10 6.27 -33.64 15.27
C THR A 10 5.15 -32.64 15.09
N LEU A 11 4.04 -33.22 14.67
CA LEU A 11 2.67 -32.72 14.57
C LEU A 11 2.11 -32.66 15.99
N ASP A 12 1.50 -31.56 16.43
CA ASP A 12 0.64 -31.57 17.62
C ASP A 12 -0.60 -30.68 17.44
N GLN A 13 -1.74 -31.36 17.35
CA GLN A 13 -3.08 -30.83 17.52
C GLN A 13 -3.51 -31.00 18.99
N ILE A 14 -4.01 -29.90 19.57
CA ILE A 14 -5.13 -29.80 20.53
C ILE A 14 -4.90 -30.26 21.98
N GLY A 15 -4.86 -29.27 22.90
CA GLY A 15 -5.00 -29.45 24.34
C GLY A 15 -5.32 -28.13 25.06
N ASN A 16 -6.56 -28.00 25.54
CA ASN A 16 -7.13 -26.86 26.25
C ASN A 16 -6.44 -26.59 27.61
N SER A 17 -5.83 -25.41 27.80
CA SER A 17 -5.53 -24.87 29.12
C SER A 17 -5.74 -23.35 29.17
N LYS A 18 -6.57 -22.91 30.12
CA LYS A 18 -6.79 -21.50 30.45
C LYS A 18 -5.66 -21.01 31.35
N THR A 19 -5.34 -19.71 31.22
CA THR A 19 -4.52 -18.86 32.10
C THR A 19 -3.02 -18.73 31.76
N SER A 20 -2.73 -17.90 30.75
CA SER A 20 -1.77 -16.83 30.94
C SER A 20 -2.24 -15.60 30.14
N LYS A 21 -2.60 -14.52 30.85
CA LYS A 21 -2.74 -13.19 30.22
C LYS A 21 -1.34 -12.67 29.93
N SER A 22 -0.61 -13.32 29.02
CA SER A 22 0.43 -12.64 28.29
C SER A 22 -0.30 -11.77 27.29
N SER A 23 -0.14 -10.45 27.37
CA SER A 23 -0.49 -9.56 26.28
C SER A 23 0.40 -9.94 25.11
N ALA A 24 -0.01 -10.95 24.35
CA ALA A 24 0.63 -11.37 23.13
C ALA A 24 0.72 -10.12 22.27
N LEU A 25 1.94 -9.60 22.12
CA LEU A 25 2.26 -8.42 21.34
C LEU A 25 1.65 -8.68 19.96
N LYS A 26 0.58 -7.93 19.63
CA LYS A 26 -0.10 -8.08 18.34
C LYS A 26 0.96 -7.87 17.26
N LYS A 27 1.31 -8.93 16.53
CA LYS A 27 2.24 -8.85 15.41
C LYS A 27 1.66 -7.87 14.39
N THR A 28 2.45 -6.88 14.00
CA THR A 28 2.03 -5.93 12.98
C THR A 28 2.11 -6.60 11.61
N GLU A 29 0.98 -6.66 10.92
CA GLU A 29 0.90 -7.12 9.53
C GLU A 29 1.05 -5.92 8.60
N TRP A 30 2.10 -5.94 7.78
CA TRP A 30 2.34 -4.92 6.77
C TRP A 30 1.52 -5.20 5.52
N HIS A 31 0.93 -4.16 4.95
CA HIS A 31 0.10 -4.25 3.75
C HIS A 31 0.56 -3.23 2.73
N LEU A 32 0.45 -3.57 1.45
CA LEU A 32 0.68 -2.63 0.36
C LEU A 32 -0.47 -1.62 0.29
N GLY A 33 -0.13 -0.33 0.21
CA GLY A 33 -1.10 0.75 0.05
C GLY A 33 -2.18 0.78 1.13
N ILE A 34 -3.37 1.27 0.75
CA ILE A 34 -4.55 1.28 1.61
C ILE A 34 -5.72 0.58 0.93
N ARG A 35 -6.58 -0.10 1.70
CA ARG A 35 -7.75 -0.82 1.17
C ARG A 35 -9.05 -0.07 1.46
N SER A 36 -9.99 -0.14 0.52
CA SER A 36 -11.33 0.43 0.65
C SER A 36 -12.38 -0.47 0.02
N GLN A 37 -13.59 -0.47 0.61
CA GLN A 37 -14.76 -1.19 0.09
C GLN A 37 -15.78 -0.26 -0.60
N SER A 38 -15.50 1.04 -0.63
CA SER A 38 -16.34 2.03 -1.32
C SER A 38 -16.31 1.82 -2.85
N LYS A 39 -17.25 2.44 -3.57
CA LYS A 39 -17.24 2.37 -5.04
C LYS A 39 -15.99 3.08 -5.58
N PRO A 40 -15.42 2.64 -6.73
CA PRO A 40 -14.23 3.25 -7.31
C PRO A 40 -14.34 4.76 -7.47
N HIS A 41 -15.50 5.24 -7.95
CA HIS A 41 -15.74 6.65 -8.15
C HIS A 41 -15.69 7.45 -6.83
N ASP A 42 -16.29 6.91 -5.77
CA ASP A 42 -16.29 7.56 -4.46
C ASP A 42 -14.87 7.59 -3.86
N ILE A 43 -14.10 6.51 -4.02
CA ILE A 43 -12.69 6.45 -3.60
C ILE A 43 -11.90 7.54 -4.32
N MET A 44 -12.01 7.61 -5.65
CA MET A 44 -11.29 8.61 -6.44
C MET A 44 -11.70 10.04 -6.06
N ASN A 45 -12.98 10.29 -5.80
CA ASN A 45 -13.47 11.60 -5.33
C ASN A 45 -12.83 12.03 -4.01
N GLU A 46 -12.72 11.12 -3.03
CA GLU A 46 -12.04 11.40 -1.77
C GLU A 46 -10.53 11.63 -1.97
N VAL A 47 -9.89 10.86 -2.85
CA VAL A 47 -8.49 11.09 -3.24
C VAL A 47 -8.32 12.48 -3.84
N PHE A 48 -9.17 12.90 -4.78
CA PHE A 48 -9.10 14.24 -5.38
C PHE A 48 -9.30 15.36 -4.36
N LYS A 49 -10.26 15.21 -3.43
CA LYS A 49 -10.47 16.16 -2.33
C LYS A 49 -9.23 16.27 -1.45
N ALA A 50 -8.65 15.14 -1.04
CA ALA A 50 -7.44 15.12 -0.22
C ALA A 50 -6.26 15.80 -0.94
N MET A 51 -6.05 15.48 -2.23
CA MET A 51 -5.00 16.11 -3.01
C MET A 51 -5.20 17.62 -3.16
N LYS A 52 -6.44 18.08 -3.38
CA LYS A 52 -6.78 19.51 -3.45
C LYS A 52 -6.48 20.22 -2.14
N ASN A 53 -6.91 19.65 -1.01
CA ASN A 53 -6.69 20.21 0.32
C ASN A 53 -5.19 20.31 0.68
N LEU A 54 -4.38 19.41 0.12
CA LEU A 54 -2.93 19.41 0.27
C LEU A 54 -2.19 20.34 -0.73
N GLY A 55 -2.92 21.02 -1.61
CA GLY A 55 -2.34 21.90 -2.64
C GLY A 55 -1.49 21.14 -3.66
N MET A 56 -1.87 19.88 -3.96
CA MET A 56 -1.20 19.08 -4.98
C MET A 56 -1.86 19.29 -6.33
N GLU A 57 -1.07 19.15 -7.39
CA GLU A 57 -1.56 19.12 -8.76
C GLU A 57 -1.47 17.70 -9.29
N TRP A 58 -2.38 17.28 -10.17
CA TRP A 58 -2.38 15.91 -10.70
C TRP A 58 -2.79 15.86 -12.17
N LYS A 59 -2.38 14.76 -12.82
CA LYS A 59 -2.80 14.37 -14.17
C LYS A 59 -3.07 12.87 -14.24
N TYR A 60 -3.92 12.43 -15.17
CA TYR A 60 -4.06 11.00 -15.47
C TYR A 60 -2.79 10.44 -16.11
N SER A 61 -2.43 9.21 -15.75
CA SER A 61 -1.30 8.49 -16.33
C SER A 61 -1.80 7.53 -17.41
N ASN A 62 -1.07 7.43 -18.53
CA ASN A 62 -1.30 6.46 -19.62
C ASN A 62 -2.78 6.31 -20.05
N ASN A 63 -3.53 7.41 -20.08
CA ASN A 63 -4.96 7.44 -20.43
C ASN A 63 -5.86 6.50 -19.59
N SER A 64 -5.44 6.11 -18.39
CA SER A 64 -6.22 5.27 -17.48
C SER A 64 -6.92 6.10 -16.40
N MET A 65 -8.24 5.90 -16.25
CA MET A 65 -9.11 6.67 -15.35
C MET A 65 -8.78 6.50 -13.85
N TYR A 66 -8.02 5.47 -13.49
CA TYR A 66 -7.68 5.11 -12.11
C TYR A 66 -6.19 5.18 -11.80
N SER A 67 -5.41 5.77 -12.72
CA SER A 67 -3.98 6.00 -12.59
C SER A 67 -3.70 7.50 -12.62
N LEU A 68 -3.10 8.03 -11.55
CA LEU A 68 -2.79 9.44 -11.42
C LEU A 68 -1.30 9.65 -11.18
N ARG A 69 -0.80 10.77 -11.69
CA ARG A 69 0.51 11.33 -11.33
C ARG A 69 0.28 12.67 -10.66
N ALA A 70 0.49 12.71 -9.35
CA ALA A 70 0.41 13.90 -8.53
C ALA A 70 1.80 14.52 -8.35
N ARG A 71 1.85 15.85 -8.17
CA ARG A 71 3.05 16.59 -7.82
C ARG A 71 2.74 17.66 -6.77
N ARG A 72 3.72 17.93 -5.91
CA ARG A 72 3.69 19.05 -4.96
C ARG A 72 5.04 19.73 -4.93
N LYS A 73 5.06 21.06 -4.94
CA LYS A 73 6.27 21.85 -4.69
C LYS A 73 6.66 21.73 -3.22
N ALA A 74 7.90 21.40 -2.93
CA ALA A 74 8.39 21.36 -1.55
C ALA A 74 8.43 22.79 -0.98
N VAL A 75 8.06 22.95 0.30
CA VAL A 75 7.97 24.29 0.94
C VAL A 75 9.33 24.98 0.99
N HIS A 76 10.40 24.23 1.23
CA HIS A 76 11.75 24.76 1.49
C HIS A 76 12.73 24.55 0.32
N SER A 77 12.24 24.12 -0.84
CA SER A 77 13.10 23.78 -1.98
C SER A 77 12.32 23.95 -3.28
N ASP A 78 12.98 24.39 -4.36
CA ASP A 78 12.35 24.47 -5.69
C ASP A 78 12.11 23.10 -6.34
N ARG A 79 12.25 22.02 -5.57
CA ARG A 79 12.02 20.64 -6.00
C ARG A 79 10.55 20.28 -5.92
N TYR A 80 10.12 19.47 -6.87
CA TYR A 80 8.82 18.82 -6.85
C TYR A 80 8.95 17.39 -6.36
N VAL A 81 8.09 17.02 -5.41
CA VAL A 81 7.83 15.62 -5.07
C VAL A 81 6.76 15.11 -6.04
N LYS A 82 7.01 13.98 -6.68
CA LYS A 82 6.09 13.34 -7.63
C LYS A 82 5.63 12.00 -7.06
N LEU A 83 4.33 11.73 -7.14
CA LEU A 83 3.68 10.54 -6.60
C LEU A 83 2.79 9.92 -7.67
N GLY A 84 2.93 8.63 -7.89
CA GLY A 84 2.00 7.81 -8.66
C GLY A 84 0.93 7.26 -7.73
N ILE A 85 -0.32 7.38 -8.11
CA ILE A 85 -1.46 6.85 -7.37
C ILE A 85 -2.20 5.91 -8.30
N GLN A 86 -2.48 4.70 -7.85
CA GLN A 86 -3.16 3.70 -8.67
C GLN A 86 -4.22 2.97 -7.85
N LEU A 87 -5.45 2.95 -8.35
CA LEU A 87 -6.50 2.12 -7.78
C LEU A 87 -6.54 0.78 -8.52
N TYR A 88 -6.50 -0.30 -7.76
CA TYR A 88 -6.63 -1.67 -8.21
C TYR A 88 -7.89 -2.29 -7.63
N GLN A 89 -8.57 -3.12 -8.40
CA GLN A 89 -9.60 -4.02 -7.88
C GLN A 89 -8.94 -5.30 -7.40
N VAL A 90 -9.13 -5.66 -6.13
CA VAL A 90 -8.62 -6.89 -5.54
C VAL A 90 -9.68 -7.99 -5.59
N ASP A 91 -10.92 -7.64 -5.26
CA ASP A 91 -12.10 -8.52 -5.32
C ASP A 91 -13.33 -7.73 -5.79
N ASN A 92 -14.50 -8.37 -5.88
CA ASN A 92 -15.76 -7.74 -6.34
C ASN A 92 -16.19 -6.47 -5.58
N ARG A 93 -15.73 -6.27 -4.34
CA ARG A 93 -16.04 -5.10 -3.50
C ARG A 93 -14.83 -4.61 -2.71
N SER A 94 -13.63 -4.95 -3.13
CA SER A 94 -12.41 -4.61 -2.42
C SER A 94 -11.45 -3.96 -3.39
N TYR A 95 -10.99 -2.76 -3.04
CA TYR A 95 -10.06 -1.98 -3.83
C TYR A 95 -8.82 -1.66 -3.02
N LEU A 96 -7.68 -1.66 -3.69
CA LEU A 96 -6.39 -1.28 -3.14
C LEU A 96 -5.92 0.00 -3.84
N LEU A 97 -5.67 1.03 -3.06
CA LEU A 97 -5.05 2.27 -3.52
C LEU A 97 -3.56 2.21 -3.19
N ASP A 98 -2.74 2.16 -4.23
CA ASP A 98 -1.28 2.10 -4.16
C ASP A 98 -0.64 3.48 -4.38
N PHE A 99 0.57 3.64 -3.84
CA PHE A 99 1.38 4.86 -3.87
C PHE A 99 2.80 4.53 -4.32
N ARG A 100 3.24 5.11 -5.44
CA ARG A 100 4.59 4.91 -5.99
C ARG A 100 5.35 6.23 -6.00
N ASN A 101 6.56 6.25 -5.45
CA ASN A 101 7.42 7.42 -5.60
C ASN A 101 7.93 7.52 -7.04
N LEU A 102 7.78 8.68 -7.69
CA LEU A 102 8.14 8.93 -9.10
C LEU A 102 9.31 9.90 -9.21
N ASN A 103 10.36 9.68 -8.42
CA ASN A 103 11.57 10.50 -8.34
C ASN A 103 12.09 10.96 -9.72
N VAL A 104 12.83 12.08 -9.71
CA VAL A 104 13.20 12.91 -10.87
C VAL A 104 13.91 12.17 -12.02
N ASN A 105 14.43 10.96 -11.80
CA ASN A 105 15.18 10.19 -12.81
C ASN A 105 14.33 9.37 -13.80
N ASP A 106 13.01 9.26 -13.61
CA ASP A 106 12.10 8.64 -14.60
C ASP A 106 11.74 9.62 -15.74
N GLN A 107 12.75 10.32 -16.28
CA GLN A 107 12.67 11.16 -17.49
C GLN A 107 13.49 10.52 -18.63
N VAL A 108 13.50 9.20 -18.73
CA VAL A 108 14.04 8.52 -19.91
C VAL A 108 12.89 7.81 -20.62
N ASN A 109 12.75 8.13 -21.90
CA ASN A 109 11.78 7.65 -22.90
C ASN A 109 10.48 8.46 -23.01
N HIS A 110 10.62 9.61 -23.68
CA HIS A 110 9.64 10.06 -24.66
C HIS A 110 9.73 9.20 -25.93
#